data_AF-A0A010QN01-F1
#
_entry.id   AF-A0A010QN01-F1
#
_cell.length_a   1.000
_cell.length_b   1.000
_cell.length_c   1.000
_cell.angle_alpha   90.00
_cell.angle_beta   90.00
_cell.angle_gamma   90.00
#
_symmetry.space_group_name_H-M   'P 1'
#
loop_
_entity.id
_entity.type
_entity.pdbx_description
1 polymer ?
#
loop_
_entity_poly.entity_id
_entity_poly.type
_entity_poly.pdbx_seq_one_letter_code
_entity_poly.pdbx_strand_id
1 'polypeptide(L)'
;MIMNLSAILLCVTLFVVIGLLVGLPKHTASSESVWKTFENQTGWSKEIAVLIGIGGPLYGIGPTHWLLNAADEVENPRRSIPIALAIQHIGNILTLFSFYIAVGYGVSDWAAIVSSTYPSPIGAVFQQAVTSKTVTIGLLVVMAVLSEMSMVSSRFTLGRQD
;
A
#
# COMPACT_ATOMS: atom_id res chain seq x y z
N MET A 1 -0.58 1.67 -24.09
CA MET A 1 0.68 2.40 -23.79
C MET A 1 0.65 3.08 -22.42
N ILE A 2 -0.38 3.89 -22.12
CA ILE A 2 -0.53 4.57 -20.81
C ILE A 2 -0.67 3.60 -19.63
N MET A 3 -1.45 2.52 -19.79
CA MET A 3 -1.63 1.50 -18.73
C MET A 3 -0.32 0.81 -18.34
N ASN A 4 0.50 0.40 -19.32
CA ASN A 4 1.81 -0.21 -19.05
C ASN A 4 2.75 0.79 -18.36
N LEU A 5 2.71 2.07 -18.72
CA LEU A 5 3.50 3.11 -18.07
C LEU A 5 3.07 3.31 -16.61
N SER A 6 1.77 3.35 -16.34
CA SER A 6 1.23 3.50 -14.97
C SER A 6 1.61 2.33 -14.06
N ALA A 7 1.54 1.09 -14.56
CA ALA A 7 1.95 -0.10 -13.82
C ALA A 7 3.46 -0.11 -13.52
N ILE A 8 4.29 0.29 -14.51
CA ILE A 8 5.74 0.40 -14.30
C ILE A 8 6.07 1.48 -13.27
N LEU A 9 5.43 2.66 -13.37
CA LEU A 9 5.63 3.75 -12.41
C LEU A 9 5.22 3.32 -11.00
N LEU A 10 4.08 2.64 -10.84
CA LEU A 10 3.64 2.09 -9.55
C LEU A 10 4.67 1.13 -8.95
N CYS A 11 5.14 0.15 -9.73
CA CYS A 11 6.15 -0.80 -9.27
C CYS A 11 7.45 -0.09 -8.89
N VAL A 12 7.99 0.76 -9.77
CA VAL A 12 9.25 1.47 -9.54
C VAL A 12 9.16 2.36 -8.29
N THR A 13 8.09 3.12 -8.15
CA THR A 13 7.91 3.98 -6.98
C THR A 13 7.76 3.16 -5.70
N LEU A 14 7.05 2.04 -5.71
CA LEU A 14 6.94 1.18 -4.53
C LEU A 14 8.32 0.63 -4.12
N PHE A 15 9.15 0.22 -5.08
CA PHE A 15 10.54 -0.17 -4.80
C PHE A 15 11.37 0.99 -4.26
N VAL A 16 11.22 2.20 -4.79
CA VAL A 16 11.91 3.39 -4.29
C VAL A 16 11.46 3.73 -2.86
N VAL A 17 10.16 3.72 -2.58
CA VAL A 17 9.62 3.99 -1.24
C VAL A 17 10.13 2.96 -0.24
N ILE A 18 10.05 1.67 -0.56
CA ILE A 18 10.59 0.60 0.30
C ILE A 18 12.10 0.77 0.48
N GLY A 19 12.84 1.05 -0.60
CA GLY A 19 14.29 1.28 -0.53
C GLY A 19 14.66 2.47 0.34
N LEU A 20 13.90 3.56 0.29
CA LEU A 20 14.09 4.73 1.16
C LEU A 20 13.76 4.41 2.61
N LEU A 21 12.68 3.67 2.86
CA LEU A 21 12.29 3.22 4.21
C LEU A 21 13.29 2.24 4.83
N VAL A 22 14.04 1.49 4.03
CA VAL A 22 15.07 0.56 4.53
C VAL A 22 16.44 1.22 4.62
N GLY A 23 16.78 2.11 3.68
CA GLY A 23 18.13 2.68 3.54
C GLY A 23 18.38 3.98 4.30
N LEU A 24 17.34 4.76 4.60
CA LEU A 24 17.46 6.03 5.33
C LEU A 24 17.31 5.99 6.86
N PRO A 25 16.69 4.99 7.50
CA PRO A 25 16.55 5.00 8.95
C PRO A 25 17.88 4.99 9.67
N LYS A 26 18.01 5.91 10.63
CA LYS A 26 19.09 5.89 11.63
C LYS A 26 18.82 4.89 12.75
N HIS A 27 17.56 4.48 12.89
CA HIS A 27 17.10 3.51 13.88
C HIS A 27 16.26 2.46 13.18
N THR A 28 16.47 1.21 13.55
CA THR A 28 15.73 0.06 13.02
C THR A 28 15.17 -0.72 14.20
N ALA A 29 13.88 -1.02 14.17
CA ALA A 29 13.25 -1.84 15.20
C ALA A 29 13.87 -3.25 15.24
N SER A 30 13.84 -3.89 16.41
CA SER A 30 14.33 -5.26 16.54
C SER A 30 13.39 -6.23 15.82
N SER A 31 13.92 -7.32 15.26
CA SER A 31 13.11 -8.37 14.65
C SER A 31 12.11 -8.99 15.64
N GLU A 32 12.44 -9.02 16.93
CA GLU A 32 11.48 -9.45 17.95
C GLU A 32 10.27 -8.50 18.03
N SER A 33 10.49 -7.19 18.01
CA SER A 33 9.41 -6.21 17.99
C SER A 33 8.52 -6.35 16.76
N VAL A 34 9.11 -6.52 15.57
CA VAL A 34 8.36 -6.59 14.31
C VAL A 34 7.55 -7.88 14.17
N TRP A 35 8.11 -9.02 14.60
CA TRP A 35 7.52 -10.34 14.31
C TRP A 35 6.80 -10.98 15.49
N LYS A 36 7.11 -10.58 16.72
CA LYS A 36 6.54 -11.21 17.94
C LYS A 36 5.71 -10.26 18.78
N THR A 37 5.95 -8.96 18.72
CA THR A 37 5.22 -7.98 19.53
C THR A 37 4.02 -7.47 18.77
N PHE A 38 2.85 -7.50 19.41
CA PHE A 38 1.62 -6.89 18.89
C PHE A 38 1.26 -5.67 19.75
N GLU A 39 1.47 -4.48 19.20
CA GLU A 39 1.14 -3.22 19.88
C GLU A 39 -0.33 -2.85 19.66
N ASN A 40 -1.10 -2.76 20.74
CA ASN A 40 -2.52 -2.46 20.70
C ASN A 40 -2.87 -1.31 21.64
N GLN A 41 -3.01 -0.11 21.06
CA GLN A 41 -3.38 1.11 21.77
C GLN A 41 -4.87 1.46 21.62
N THR A 42 -5.68 0.53 21.10
CA THR A 42 -7.09 0.79 20.75
C THR A 42 -8.06 0.64 21.93
N GLY A 43 -7.62 0.00 23.02
CA GLY A 43 -8.48 -0.36 24.17
C GLY A 43 -9.35 -1.61 23.95
N TRP A 44 -9.36 -2.19 22.74
CA TRP A 44 -10.07 -3.43 22.42
C TRP A 44 -9.22 -4.67 22.67
N SER A 45 -9.83 -5.85 22.76
CA SER A 45 -9.08 -7.10 22.77
C SER A 45 -8.27 -7.27 21.48
N LYS A 46 -7.17 -8.02 21.55
CA LYS A 46 -6.27 -8.26 20.40
C LYS A 46 -7.02 -8.81 19.18
N GLU A 47 -8.00 -9.68 19.40
CA GLU A 47 -8.78 -10.32 18.33
C GLU A 47 -9.63 -9.29 17.59
N ILE A 48 -10.28 -8.39 18.34
CA ILE A 48 -11.11 -7.33 17.78
C ILE A 48 -10.26 -6.30 17.04
N ALA A 49 -9.11 -5.91 17.63
CA ALA A 49 -8.18 -4.99 16.99
C ALA A 49 -7.66 -5.54 15.64
N VAL A 50 -7.36 -6.83 15.56
CA VAL A 50 -6.97 -7.50 14.31
C VAL A 50 -8.11 -7.50 13.29
N LEU A 51 -9.35 -7.83 13.70
CA LEU A 51 -10.51 -7.83 12.80
C LEU A 51 -10.79 -6.44 12.20
N ILE A 52 -10.69 -5.39 13.03
CA ILE A 52 -10.86 -4.01 12.57
C ILE A 52 -9.69 -3.61 11.65
N GLY A 53 -8.46 -3.96 12.02
CA GLY A 53 -7.26 -3.64 11.24
C GLY A 53 -7.25 -4.28 9.84
N ILE A 54 -7.77 -5.50 9.71
CA ILE A 54 -7.90 -6.21 8.43
C ILE A 54 -9.02 -5.61 7.55
N GLY A 55 -10.00 -4.93 8.13
CA GLY A 55 -11.14 -4.36 7.40
C GLY A 55 -10.72 -3.36 6.31
N GLY A 56 -9.72 -2.51 6.58
CA GLY A 56 -9.21 -1.54 5.61
C GLY A 56 -8.58 -2.20 4.37
N PRO A 57 -7.60 -3.11 4.54
CA PRO A 57 -7.04 -3.89 3.44
C PRO A 57 -8.09 -4.70 2.67
N LEU A 58 -9.07 -5.33 3.36
CA LEU A 58 -10.15 -6.06 2.69
C LEU A 58 -11.03 -5.15 1.83
N TYR A 59 -11.33 -3.94 2.30
CA TYR A 59 -12.03 -2.93 1.50
C TYR A 59 -11.20 -2.53 0.27
N GLY A 60 -9.89 -2.36 0.42
CA GLY A 60 -8.98 -1.99 -0.66
C GLY A 60 -8.83 -3.03 -1.77
N ILE A 61 -9.08 -4.32 -1.49
CA ILE A 61 -9.08 -5.38 -2.52
C ILE A 61 -10.21 -5.15 -3.54
N GLY A 62 -11.34 -4.58 -3.11
CA GLY A 62 -12.44 -4.15 -3.96
C GLY A 62 -13.13 -5.28 -4.76
N PRO A 63 -14.32 -5.01 -5.34
CA PRO A 63 -14.97 -5.97 -6.23
C PRO A 63 -14.26 -5.98 -7.58
N THR A 64 -13.91 -7.18 -8.06
CA THR A 64 -13.22 -7.43 -9.35
C THR A 64 -14.13 -7.27 -10.58
N HIS A 65 -15.24 -6.56 -10.42
CA HIS A 65 -16.29 -6.35 -11.43
C HIS A 65 -15.75 -5.75 -12.74
N TRP A 66 -14.72 -4.92 -12.68
CA TRP A 66 -14.07 -4.36 -13.87
C TRP A 66 -13.48 -5.44 -14.79
N LEU A 67 -13.05 -6.58 -14.23
CA LEU A 67 -12.51 -7.70 -15.01
C LEU A 67 -13.62 -8.50 -15.72
N LEU A 68 -14.85 -8.47 -15.19
CA LEU A 68 -16.03 -9.06 -15.82
C LEU A 68 -16.50 -8.20 -17.00
N ASN A 69 -16.47 -6.87 -16.85
CA ASN A 69 -16.79 -5.96 -17.96
C ASN A 69 -15.75 -6.05 -19.09
N ALA A 70 -14.51 -6.40 -18.77
CA ALA A 70 -13.46 -6.64 -19.75
C ALA A 70 -13.53 -8.05 -20.40
N ALA A 71 -14.47 -8.91 -19.99
CA ALA A 71 -14.57 -10.27 -20.51
C ALA A 71 -14.85 -10.34 -22.02
N ASP A 72 -15.57 -9.35 -22.54
CA ASP A 72 -15.94 -9.26 -23.96
C ASP A 72 -14.75 -8.83 -24.85
N GLU A 73 -13.71 -8.22 -24.27
CA GLU A 73 -12.53 -7.72 -24.98
C GLU A 73 -11.33 -8.67 -24.90
N VAL A 74 -11.41 -9.72 -24.07
CA VAL A 74 -10.29 -10.62 -23.77
C VAL A 74 -10.39 -11.93 -24.54
N GLU A 75 -9.31 -12.30 -25.21
CA GLU A 75 -9.19 -13.60 -25.86
C GLU A 75 -9.19 -14.74 -24.81
N ASN A 76 -10.05 -15.75 -25.01
CA ASN A 76 -10.22 -16.89 -24.10
C ASN A 76 -10.54 -16.50 -22.64
N PRO A 77 -11.68 -15.82 -22.38
CA PRO A 77 -12.01 -15.27 -21.06
C PRO A 77 -12.04 -16.33 -19.95
N ARG A 78 -12.44 -17.56 -20.28
CA ARG A 78 -12.48 -18.70 -19.33
C ARG A 78 -11.14 -19.02 -18.67
N ARG A 79 -10.01 -18.71 -19.32
CA ARG A 79 -8.66 -18.92 -18.74
C ARG A 79 -8.01 -17.60 -18.34
N SER A 80 -8.14 -16.57 -19.17
CA SER A 80 -7.47 -15.29 -18.99
C SER A 80 -7.96 -14.54 -17.75
N ILE A 81 -9.28 -14.57 -17.48
CA ILE A 81 -9.87 -13.87 -16.32
C ILE A 81 -9.38 -14.46 -14.98
N PRO A 82 -9.48 -15.79 -14.73
CA PRO A 82 -8.94 -16.37 -13.49
C PRO A 82 -7.44 -16.12 -13.27
N ILE A 83 -6.64 -16.17 -14.34
CA ILE A 83 -5.19 -15.92 -14.26
C ILE A 83 -4.92 -14.46 -13.90
N ALA A 84 -5.61 -13.51 -14.55
CA ALA A 84 -5.47 -12.09 -14.27
C ALA A 84 -5.86 -11.75 -12.81
N LEU A 85 -6.93 -12.37 -12.29
CA LEU A 85 -7.30 -12.24 -10.87
C LEU A 85 -6.20 -12.74 -9.95
N ALA A 86 -5.67 -13.94 -10.22
CA ALA A 86 -4.60 -14.52 -9.40
C ALA A 86 -3.36 -13.63 -9.38
N ILE A 87 -2.92 -13.13 -10.54
CA ILE A 87 -1.75 -12.24 -10.65
C ILE A 87 -2.00 -10.93 -9.87
N GLN A 88 -3.20 -10.34 -9.99
CA GLN A 88 -3.54 -9.10 -9.29
C GLN A 88 -3.50 -9.27 -7.76
N HIS A 89 -4.13 -10.32 -7.24
CA HIS A 89 -4.17 -10.55 -5.79
C HIS A 89 -2.80 -10.94 -5.23
N ILE A 90 -2.06 -11.81 -5.91
CA ILE A 90 -0.71 -12.20 -5.49
C ILE A 90 0.23 -10.98 -5.50
N GLY A 91 0.17 -10.17 -6.57
CA GLY A 91 0.94 -8.93 -6.66
C GLY A 91 0.63 -7.96 -5.52
N ASN A 92 -0.64 -7.76 -5.20
CA ASN A 92 -1.07 -6.92 -4.07
C ASN A 92 -0.55 -7.47 -2.74
N ILE A 93 -0.67 -8.77 -2.48
CA ILE A 93 -0.18 -9.39 -1.25
C ILE A 93 1.33 -9.15 -1.10
N LEU A 94 2.12 -9.45 -2.14
CA LEU A 94 3.58 -9.30 -2.07
C LEU A 94 4.03 -7.86 -1.85
N THR A 95 3.38 -6.91 -2.52
CA THR A 95 3.72 -5.48 -2.43
C THR A 95 3.32 -4.88 -1.08
N LEU A 96 2.08 -5.10 -0.63
CA LEU A 96 1.61 -4.65 0.70
C LEU A 96 2.41 -5.31 1.82
N PHE A 97 2.68 -6.61 1.74
CA PHE A 97 3.46 -7.32 2.76
C PHE A 97 4.87 -6.76 2.89
N SER A 98 5.57 -6.57 1.77
CA SER A 98 6.92 -6.00 1.76
C SER A 98 6.93 -4.56 2.31
N PHE A 99 5.93 -3.76 1.96
CA PHE A 99 5.77 -2.40 2.47
C PHE A 99 5.53 -2.36 3.98
N TYR A 100 4.62 -3.20 4.51
CA TYR A 100 4.34 -3.25 5.95
C TYR A 100 5.54 -3.72 6.77
N ILE A 101 6.34 -4.66 6.25
CA ILE A 101 7.60 -5.06 6.90
C ILE A 101 8.56 -3.88 6.96
N ALA A 102 8.77 -3.18 5.84
CA ALA A 102 9.66 -2.02 5.79
C ALA A 102 9.22 -0.92 6.77
N VAL A 103 7.91 -0.66 6.85
CA VAL A 103 7.33 0.26 7.84
C VAL A 103 7.55 -0.23 9.27
N GLY A 104 7.28 -1.50 9.56
CA GLY A 104 7.45 -2.07 10.91
C GLY A 104 8.89 -1.94 11.43
N TYR A 105 9.87 -2.08 10.55
CA TYR A 105 11.29 -1.86 10.88
C TYR A 105 11.66 -0.38 11.02
N GLY A 106 10.97 0.53 10.33
CA GLY A 106 11.22 1.97 10.37
C GLY A 106 10.51 2.72 11.52
N VAL A 107 9.58 2.08 12.23
CA VAL A 107 8.85 2.67 13.36
C VAL A 107 9.52 2.32 14.68
N SER A 108 9.73 3.32 15.53
CA SER A 108 10.29 3.15 16.87
C SER A 108 9.32 3.47 17.99
N ASP A 109 8.35 4.37 17.75
CA ASP A 109 7.39 4.81 18.78
C ASP A 109 5.97 4.89 18.22
N TRP A 110 5.16 3.89 18.55
CA TRP A 110 3.76 3.81 18.16
C TRP A 110 2.89 4.87 18.84
N ALA A 111 3.18 5.26 20.08
CA ALA A 111 2.40 6.26 20.79
C ALA A 111 2.55 7.64 20.15
N ALA A 112 3.79 7.98 19.73
CA ALA A 112 4.06 9.22 19.03
C ALA A 112 3.38 9.31 17.65
N ILE A 113 3.10 8.17 16.99
CA ILE A 113 2.32 8.15 15.74
C ILE A 113 0.85 8.47 16.02
N VAL A 114 0.27 7.84 17.04
CA VAL A 114 -1.14 8.03 17.42
C VAL A 114 -1.41 9.45 17.90
N SER A 115 -0.48 10.05 18.64
CA SER A 115 -0.60 11.44 19.10
C SER A 115 -0.15 12.49 18.08
N SER A 116 0.24 12.07 16.87
CA SER A 116 0.81 13.00 15.89
C SER A 116 -0.25 13.94 15.29
N THR A 117 0.18 15.15 14.92
CA THR A 117 -0.68 16.15 14.24
C THR A 117 -0.67 15.97 12.71
N TYR A 118 -0.05 14.91 12.19
CA TYR A 118 -0.05 14.67 10.76
C TYR A 118 -1.48 14.36 10.27
N PRO A 119 -1.88 14.83 9.07
CA PRO A 119 -3.20 14.55 8.51
C PRO A 119 -3.47 13.06 8.27
N SER A 120 -2.40 12.26 8.19
CA SER A 120 -2.45 10.81 8.03
C SER A 120 -1.36 10.15 8.88
N PRO A 121 -1.65 9.02 9.55
CA PRO A 121 -0.67 8.28 10.36
C PRO A 121 0.60 7.89 9.59
N ILE A 122 0.49 7.66 8.28
CA ILE A 122 1.65 7.31 7.45
C ILE A 122 2.69 8.43 7.36
N GLY A 123 2.26 9.70 7.50
CA GLY A 123 3.17 10.84 7.54
C GLY A 123 4.07 10.82 8.79
N ALA A 124 3.50 10.45 9.94
CA ALA A 124 4.26 10.30 11.17
C ALA A 124 5.21 9.09 11.10
N VAL A 125 4.76 7.98 10.48
CA VAL A 125 5.61 6.81 10.21
C VAL A 125 6.82 7.20 9.36
N PHE A 126 6.61 7.88 8.23
CA PHE A 126 7.70 8.33 7.37
C PHE A 126 8.64 9.32 8.07
N GLN A 127 8.08 10.19 8.91
CA GLN A 127 8.88 11.11 9.72
C GLN A 127 9.78 10.39 10.71
N GLN A 128 9.29 9.32 11.36
CA GLN A 128 10.11 8.49 12.26
C GLN A 128 11.16 7.70 11.48
N ALA A 129 10.77 7.08 10.36
CA ALA A 129 11.67 6.26 9.55
C ALA A 129 12.79 7.08 8.90
N VAL A 130 12.49 8.26 8.34
CA VAL A 130 13.46 9.02 7.53
C VAL A 130 14.09 10.17 8.31
N THR A 131 13.52 10.59 9.44
CA THR A 131 13.95 11.73 10.29
C THR A 131 13.88 13.11 9.60
N SER A 132 14.04 13.19 8.28
CA SER A 132 13.99 14.44 7.50
C SER A 132 12.56 14.81 7.10
N LYS A 133 12.14 16.03 7.48
CA LYS A 133 10.82 16.59 7.12
C LYS A 133 10.65 16.75 5.61
N THR A 134 11.71 17.20 4.91
CA THR A 134 11.65 17.41 3.46
C THR A 134 11.43 16.10 2.71
N VAL A 135 12.13 15.03 3.10
CA VAL A 135 11.97 13.72 2.47
C VAL A 135 10.60 13.12 2.80
N THR A 136 10.13 13.30 4.03
CA THR A 136 8.78 12.88 4.46
C THR A 136 7.69 13.54 3.62
N ILE A 137 7.76 14.87 3.41
CA ILE A 137 6.81 15.59 2.57
C ILE A 137 6.91 15.09 1.11
N GLY A 138 8.13 14.89 0.60
CA GLY A 138 8.34 14.34 -0.74
C GLY A 138 7.68 12.97 -0.92
N LEU A 139 7.86 12.05 0.04
CA LEU A 139 7.23 10.73 0.04
C LEU A 139 5.70 10.80 0.08
N LEU A 140 5.13 11.70 0.89
CA LEU A 140 3.68 11.90 0.95
C LEU A 140 3.12 12.44 -0.37
N VAL A 141 3.80 13.41 -0.99
CA VAL A 141 3.39 13.96 -2.30
C VAL A 141 3.47 12.90 -3.38
N VAL A 142 4.55 12.12 -3.41
CA VAL A 142 4.71 11.00 -4.36
C VAL A 142 3.57 10.00 -4.18
N MET A 143 3.29 9.56 -2.95
CA MET A 143 2.19 8.62 -2.68
C MET A 143 0.82 9.18 -3.10
N ALA A 144 0.56 10.46 -2.84
CA ALA A 144 -0.69 11.11 -3.23
C ALA A 144 -0.85 11.15 -4.76
N VAL A 145 0.18 11.59 -5.50
CA VAL A 145 0.16 11.65 -6.96
C VAL A 145 -0.06 10.27 -7.57
N LEU A 146 0.63 9.22 -7.07
CA LEU A 146 0.46 7.87 -7.60
C LEU A 146 -0.94 7.30 -7.34
N SER A 147 -1.53 7.60 -6.19
CA SER A 147 -2.89 7.16 -5.85
C SER A 147 -3.90 7.73 -6.87
N GLU A 148 -3.77 9.02 -7.19
CA GLU A 148 -4.62 9.68 -8.18
C GLU A 148 -4.37 9.17 -9.61
N MET A 149 -3.11 8.98 -10.01
CA MET A 149 -2.78 8.45 -11.35
C MET A 149 -3.36 7.06 -11.59
N SER A 150 -3.41 6.22 -10.54
CA SER A 150 -4.02 4.89 -10.61
C SER A 150 -5.53 4.96 -10.82
N MET A 151 -6.21 5.89 -10.15
CA MET A 151 -7.65 6.15 -10.31
C MET A 151 -7.99 6.75 -11.67
N VAL A 152 -7.12 7.60 -12.22
CA VAL A 152 -7.30 8.18 -13.55
C VAL A 152 -7.14 7.11 -14.64
N SER A 153 -6.15 6.21 -14.49
CA SER A 153 -5.90 5.13 -15.45
C SER A 153 -7.06 4.13 -15.55
N SER A 154 -7.72 3.82 -14.42
CA SER A 154 -8.92 2.96 -14.43
C SER A 154 -10.12 3.64 -15.08
N ARG A 155 -10.30 4.95 -14.90
CA ARG A 155 -11.38 5.73 -15.54
C ARG A 155 -11.24 5.83 -17.05
N PHE A 156 -10.02 6.00 -17.58
CA PHE A 156 -9.80 6.02 -19.03
C PHE A 156 -10.10 4.68 -19.72
N THR A 157 -10.01 3.58 -18.99
CA THR A 157 -10.34 2.25 -19.51
C THR A 157 -11.87 2.10 -19.64
N LEU A 158 -12.64 2.66 -18.71
CA LEU A 158 -14.10 2.61 -18.72
C LEU A 158 -14.72 3.63 -19.70
N GLY A 159 -14.14 4.83 -19.84
CA GLY A 159 -14.64 5.87 -20.74
C GLY A 159 -14.44 5.61 -22.24
N ARG A 160 -13.94 4.43 -22.62
CA ARG A 160 -13.80 3.99 -24.02
C ARG A 160 -14.97 3.10 -24.48
N GLN A 161 -15.94 2.86 -23.62
CA GLN A 161 -17.12 2.02 -23.87
C GLN A 161 -18.41 2.81 -24.19
N ASP A 162 -18.33 4.13 -24.33
CA ASP A 162 -19.40 4.99 -24.87
C ASP A 162 -18.96 5.59 -26.22
#